data_AF-M3A2W5-F1
#
_entry.id   AF-M3A2W5-F1
#
_cell.length_a   1.000
_cell.length_b   1.000
_cell.length_c   1.000
_cell.angle_alpha   90.00
_cell.angle_beta   90.00
_cell.angle_gamma   90.00
#
_symmetry.space_group_name_H-M   'P 1'
#
loop_
_entity.id
_entity.type
_entity.pdbx_description
1 polymer ?
#
loop_
_entity_poly.entity_id
_entity_poly.type
_entity_poly.pdbx_seq_one_letter_code
_entity_poly.pdbx_strand_id
1 'polypeptide(L)'
;SSSSPSTSTSNSCANCKTLESSSPSSSNPEEISNLKPCNSCKSVSYCSRDCKKAHTKQHKKVCASLAQEYSKTADFKMATRASAPKVSGRGGKIGKWEYDT
;
A
#
# COMPACT_ATOMS: atom_id res chain seq x y z
N SER A 1 2.31 -15.81 33.87
CA SER A 1 1.86 -16.33 32.56
C SER A 1 1.34 -15.16 31.75
N SER A 2 2.08 -14.68 30.76
CA SER A 2 1.62 -13.62 29.83
C SER A 2 1.83 -14.17 28.42
N SER A 3 0.78 -14.73 27.85
CA SER A 3 0.79 -15.26 26.49
C SER A 3 0.32 -14.14 25.56
N SER A 4 1.26 -13.51 24.87
CA SER A 4 0.99 -12.54 23.81
C SER A 4 0.19 -13.21 22.69
N PRO A 5 -0.95 -12.67 22.23
CA PRO A 5 -1.58 -13.18 21.02
C PRO A 5 -0.70 -12.76 19.83
N SER A 6 0.00 -13.74 19.26
CA SER A 6 0.72 -13.60 17.99
C SER A 6 -0.29 -13.31 16.88
N THR A 7 -0.62 -12.03 16.67
CA THR A 7 -1.35 -11.57 15.48
C THR A 7 -0.44 -11.75 14.27
N SER A 8 -0.45 -12.96 13.72
CA SER A 8 0.23 -13.30 12.47
C SER A 8 -0.50 -12.58 11.34
N THR A 9 0.05 -11.43 10.92
CA THR A 9 -0.45 -10.60 9.82
C THR A 9 -0.39 -11.37 8.51
N SER A 10 -1.45 -12.14 8.25
CA SER A 10 -1.55 -13.05 7.12
C SER A 10 -2.01 -12.26 5.90
N ASN A 11 -1.04 -11.79 5.11
CA ASN A 11 -1.32 -11.13 3.85
C ASN A 11 -1.93 -12.13 2.85
N SER A 12 -3.25 -12.11 2.72
CA SER A 12 -4.03 -12.98 1.84
C SER A 12 -4.80 -12.19 0.79
N CYS A 13 -5.09 -12.86 -0.34
CA CYS A 13 -5.92 -12.27 -1.38
C CYS A 13 -7.38 -12.18 -0.94
N ALA A 14 -8.00 -10.99 -0.99
CA ALA A 14 -9.40 -10.84 -0.57
C ALA A 14 -10.41 -11.60 -1.47
N ASN A 15 -10.04 -11.94 -2.71
CA ASN A 15 -10.91 -12.68 -3.63
C ASN A 15 -10.83 -14.19 -3.41
N CYS A 16 -9.65 -14.77 -3.69
CA CYS A 16 -9.42 -16.21 -3.65
C CYS A 16 -8.96 -16.74 -2.29
N LYS A 17 -8.64 -15.84 -1.34
CA LYS A 17 -8.13 -16.17 0.01
C LYS A 17 -6.99 -17.20 -0.03
N THR A 18 -6.21 -17.19 -1.10
CA THR A 18 -5.01 -18.01 -1.22
C THR A 18 -3.97 -17.41 -0.29
N LEU A 19 -3.94 -17.95 0.92
CA LEU A 19 -2.80 -17.88 1.80
C LEU A 19 -1.74 -18.83 1.24
N GLU A 20 -0.48 -18.42 1.25
CA GLU A 20 0.70 -19.23 0.92
C GLU A 20 0.86 -20.43 1.89
N SER A 21 -0.14 -21.32 1.97
CA SER A 21 -0.16 -22.41 2.94
C SER A 21 -0.96 -23.61 2.45
N SER A 22 -0.74 -24.00 1.19
CA SER A 22 -0.99 -25.38 0.77
C SER A 22 0.14 -25.83 -0.17
N SER A 23 1.23 -26.22 0.51
CA SER A 23 2.38 -27.01 0.06
C SER A 23 3.65 -26.29 -0.44
N PRO A 24 4.82 -26.58 0.20
CA PRO A 24 6.12 -25.97 -0.07
C PRO A 24 6.90 -26.75 -1.13
N SER A 25 7.34 -26.08 -2.19
CA SER A 25 8.63 -26.33 -2.82
C SER A 25 8.85 -25.30 -3.91
N SER A 26 9.34 -24.13 -3.52
CA SER A 26 10.07 -23.31 -4.48
C SER A 26 11.24 -22.72 -3.72
N SER A 27 12.34 -23.47 -3.74
CA SER A 27 13.66 -23.03 -3.28
C SER A 27 14.18 -21.94 -4.22
N ASN A 28 13.51 -20.79 -4.27
CA ASN A 28 13.97 -19.61 -4.97
C ASN A 28 13.65 -18.38 -4.11
N PRO A 29 14.67 -17.74 -3.48
CA PRO A 29 14.47 -16.60 -2.59
C PRO A 29 14.07 -15.29 -3.30
N GLU A 30 13.66 -15.34 -4.57
CA GLU A 30 13.54 -14.15 -5.43
C GLU A 30 12.13 -13.91 -6.00
N GLU A 31 11.17 -14.82 -5.83
CA GLU A 31 9.80 -14.59 -6.28
C GLU A 31 8.92 -14.10 -5.12
N ILE A 32 9.20 -12.88 -4.66
CA ILE A 32 8.33 -12.19 -3.70
C ILE A 32 7.03 -11.87 -4.44
N SER A 33 6.04 -12.73 -4.29
CA SER A 33 4.66 -12.61 -4.77
C SER A 33 3.96 -11.46 -4.02
N ASN A 34 4.43 -10.23 -4.26
CA ASN A 34 3.93 -9.01 -3.64
C ASN A 34 2.47 -8.79 -4.04
N LEU A 35 1.54 -9.17 -3.16
CA LEU A 35 0.12 -8.86 -3.32
C LEU A 35 -0.02 -7.34 -3.47
N LYS A 36 -0.76 -6.92 -4.49
CA LYS A 36 -0.96 -5.49 -4.78
C LYS A 36 -2.14 -4.98 -3.94
N PRO A 37 -1.93 -4.05 -2.99
CA PRO A 37 -3.02 -3.46 -2.23
C PRO A 37 -3.88 -2.57 -3.12
N CYS A 38 -5.11 -2.33 -2.68
CA CYS A 38 -6.02 -1.42 -3.38
C CYS A 38 -5.51 0.03 -3.31
N ASN A 39 -5.32 0.71 -4.45
CA ASN A 39 -4.86 2.11 -4.44
C ASN A 39 -5.83 3.08 -3.74
N SER A 40 -7.12 2.74 -3.68
CA SER A 40 -8.15 3.57 -3.04
C SER A 40 -8.09 3.44 -1.52
N CYS A 41 -8.35 2.26 -0.97
CA CYS A 41 -8.44 2.05 0.48
C CYS A 41 -7.20 1.42 1.13
N LYS A 42 -6.30 0.81 0.35
CA LYS A 42 -5.12 0.03 0.80
C LYS A 42 -5.39 -1.06 1.85
N SER A 43 -6.66 -1.33 2.18
CA SER A 43 -7.05 -2.27 3.24
C SER A 43 -7.10 -3.72 2.76
N VAL A 44 -7.34 -3.96 1.47
CA VAL A 44 -7.34 -5.30 0.87
C VAL A 44 -6.25 -5.43 -0.21
N SER A 45 -5.69 -6.63 -0.31
CA SER A 45 -4.62 -6.97 -1.26
C SER A 45 -5.06 -8.07 -2.21
N TYR A 46 -4.52 -8.04 -3.42
CA TYR A 46 -4.85 -9.00 -4.47
C TYR A 46 -3.58 -9.57 -5.11
N CYS A 47 -3.58 -10.89 -5.31
CA CYS A 47 -2.48 -11.57 -6.02
C CYS A 47 -2.43 -11.21 -7.51
N SER A 48 -3.55 -10.79 -8.08
CA SER A 48 -3.68 -10.51 -9.52
C SER A 48 -4.78 -9.50 -9.82
N ARG A 49 -4.68 -8.88 -11.00
CA ARG A 49 -5.71 -7.94 -11.50
C ARG A 49 -7.06 -8.62 -11.69
N ASP A 50 -7.06 -9.89 -12.05
CA ASP A 50 -8.28 -10.67 -12.27
C ASP A 50 -9.10 -10.86 -10.98
N CYS A 51 -8.43 -11.30 -9.90
CA CYS A 51 -9.01 -11.38 -8.56
C CYS A 51 -9.63 -10.05 -8.10
N LYS A 52 -8.98 -8.92 -8.39
CA LYS A 52 -9.54 -7.59 -8.09
C LYS A 52 -10.83 -7.34 -8.88
N LYS A 53 -10.83 -7.59 -10.20
CA LYS A 53 -12.02 -7.39 -11.06
C LYS A 53 -13.20 -8.23 -10.59
N ALA A 54 -12.98 -9.51 -10.27
CA ALA A 54 -14.02 -10.39 -9.74
C ALA A 54 -14.62 -9.85 -8.42
N HIS A 55 -13.76 -9.46 -7.47
CA HIS A 55 -14.20 -8.96 -6.16
C HIS A 55 -14.72 -7.51 -6.17
N THR A 56 -14.52 -6.73 -7.24
CA THR A 56 -14.87 -5.29 -7.30
C THR A 56 -16.34 -5.01 -6.99
N LYS A 57 -17.27 -5.87 -7.45
CA LYS A 57 -18.72 -5.69 -7.23
C LYS A 57 -19.09 -5.70 -5.75
N GLN A 58 -18.44 -6.57 -4.96
CA GLN A 58 -18.62 -6.66 -3.51
C GLN A 58 -17.77 -5.62 -2.80
N HIS A 59 -16.52 -5.46 -3.22
CA HIS A 59 -15.55 -4.54 -2.62
C HIS A 59 -16.00 -3.07 -2.69
N LYS A 60 -16.60 -2.59 -3.78
CA LYS A 60 -16.97 -1.17 -3.94
C LYS A 60 -17.82 -0.63 -2.78
N LYS A 61 -18.65 -1.48 -2.16
CA LYS A 61 -19.52 -1.13 -1.05
C LYS A 61 -18.73 -0.79 0.22
N VAL A 62 -17.66 -1.53 0.47
CA VAL A 62 -16.79 -1.35 1.64
C VAL A 62 -15.59 -0.45 1.33
N CYS A 63 -15.20 -0.34 0.05
CA CYS A 63 -14.02 0.41 -0.38
C CYS A 63 -14.05 1.87 0.08
N ALA A 64 -15.21 2.53 -0.03
CA ALA A 64 -15.38 3.91 0.41
C ALA A 64 -15.15 4.07 1.92
N SER A 65 -15.75 3.20 2.73
CA SER A 65 -15.59 3.22 4.19
C SER A 65 -14.14 2.94 4.60
N LEU A 66 -13.53 1.90 4.01
CA LEU A 66 -12.14 1.54 4.28
C LEU A 66 -11.16 2.65 3.87
N ALA A 67 -11.44 3.37 2.77
CA ALA A 67 -10.60 4.48 2.35
C ALA A 67 -10.65 5.66 3.32
N GLN A 68 -11.82 5.96 3.88
CA GLN A 68 -11.95 6.97 4.93
C GLN A 68 -11.17 6.56 6.18
N GLU A 69 -11.29 5.31 6.60
CA GLU A 69 -10.56 4.81 7.77
C GLU A 69 -9.06 4.82 7.55
N TYR A 70 -8.60 4.36 6.39
CA TYR A 70 -7.19 4.43 6.01
C TYR A 70 -6.65 5.86 6.07
N SER A 71 -7.41 6.87 5.64
CA SER A 71 -6.96 8.26 5.76
C SER A 71 -6.84 8.76 7.20
N LYS A 72 -7.64 8.21 8.13
CA LYS A 72 -7.59 8.55 9.56
C LYS A 72 -6.43 7.84 10.27
N THR A 73 -6.14 6.60 9.88
CA THR A 73 -5.15 5.75 10.55
C THR A 73 -3.80 5.68 9.83
N ALA A 74 -3.71 6.18 8.59
CA ALA A 74 -2.44 6.41 7.92
C ALA A 74 -1.69 7.46 8.74
N ASP A 75 -1.04 7.00 9.80
CA ASP A 75 -0.01 7.73 10.52
C ASP A 75 0.99 8.11 9.44
N PHE A 76 0.88 9.37 9.01
CA PHE A 76 1.79 9.96 8.06
C PHE A 76 3.14 9.94 8.76
N LYS A 77 3.90 8.85 8.63
CA LYS A 77 5.34 8.94 8.55
C LYS A 77 5.58 9.73 7.26
N MET A 78 5.45 11.04 7.39
CA MET A 78 5.92 12.00 6.42
C MET A 78 7.40 11.70 6.29
N ALA A 79 7.76 10.80 5.36
CA ALA A 79 9.08 10.76 4.82
C ALA A 79 9.25 12.13 4.19
N THR A 80 9.90 13.00 4.96
CA THR A 80 10.31 14.36 4.64
C THR A 80 10.55 14.51 3.14
N ARG A 81 9.56 15.08 2.46
CA ARG A 81 9.76 15.89 1.28
C ARG A 81 8.83 17.09 1.42
N ALA A 82 9.36 18.07 2.14
CA ALA A 82 8.98 19.47 2.19
C ALA A 82 7.73 19.82 1.36
N SER A 83 6.59 19.95 2.03
CA SER A 83 5.57 20.89 1.61
C SER A 83 5.58 22.04 2.61
N ALA A 84 6.48 22.99 2.34
CA ALA A 84 6.44 24.29 2.97
C ALA A 84 5.06 24.92 2.70
N PRO A 85 4.39 25.52 3.71
CA PRO A 85 3.21 26.32 3.44
C PRO A 85 3.62 27.46 2.50
N LYS A 86 2.82 27.71 1.46
CA LYS A 86 2.97 28.92 0.63
C LYS A 86 2.68 30.14 1.49
N VAL A 87 3.70 30.59 2.23
CA VAL A 87 3.78 31.95 2.76
C VAL A 87 4.21 32.84 1.61
N SER A 88 3.40 33.85 1.34
CA SER A 88 3.73 34.97 0.47
C SER A 88 4.99 35.68 0.99
N GLY A 89 6.14 35.47 0.33
CA GLY A 89 7.41 36.05 0.74
C GLY A 89 8.56 35.80 -0.25
N ARG A 90 8.88 36.86 -1.01
CA ARG A 90 10.13 37.23 -1.70
C ARG A 90 11.21 36.16 -1.96
N GLY A 91 11.55 36.02 -3.25
CA GLY A 91 12.94 36.00 -3.76
C GLY A 91 13.78 34.76 -3.48
N GLY A 92 13.91 33.88 -4.47
CA GLY A 92 14.85 32.76 -4.46
C GLY A 92 15.18 32.29 -5.87
N LYS A 93 16.36 32.69 -6.34
CA LYS A 93 16.91 32.57 -7.69
C LYS A 93 16.91 31.11 -8.18
N ILE A 94 16.21 30.84 -9.27
CA ILE A 94 16.22 29.54 -9.96
C ILE A 94 17.64 29.21 -10.44
N GLY A 95 18.10 28.01 -10.10
CA GLY A 95 19.40 27.47 -10.50
C GLY A 95 19.50 27.35 -12.01
N LYS A 96 20.55 27.98 -12.54
CA LYS A 96 20.92 28.00 -13.95
C LYS A 96 21.56 26.65 -14.28
N TRP A 97 20.89 25.82 -15.10
CA TRP A 97 21.56 24.68 -15.72
C TRP A 97 22.46 25.26 -16.81
N GLU A 98 23.76 25.05 -16.70
CA GLU A 98 24.70 25.28 -17.80
C GLU A 98 25.09 23.92 -18.35
N TYR A 99 24.91 23.81 -19.67
CA TYR A 99 25.09 22.62 -20.47
C TYR A 99 26.59 22.43 -20.76
N ASP A 100 27.01 21.16 -20.69
CA ASP A 100 28.32 20.58 -20.97
C ASP A 100 28.96 21.16 -22.25
N THR A 101 30.24 21.54 -22.16
CA THR A 101 31.06 21.89 -23.32
C THR A 101 31.85 20.70 -23.82
#